data_AF-A0A7C3W2Y0-F1
#
_entry.id   AF-A0A7C3W2Y0-F1
#
_cell.length_a   1.000
_cell.length_b   1.000
_cell.length_c   1.000
_cell.angle_alpha   90.00
_cell.angle_beta   90.00
_cell.angle_gamma   90.00
#
_symmetry.space_group_name_H-M   'P 1'
#
loop_
_entity.id
_entity.type
_entity.pdbx_description
1 polymer ?
#
loop_
_entity_poly.entity_id
_entity_poly.type
_entity_poly.pdbx_seq_one_letter_code
_entity_poly.pdbx_strand_id
1 'polypeptide(L)'
;MRKRVYFLRELMKERLTNGSRNLVTRETGRWMREVLEERLQREPDETIVILDFKSVGILDYSCADEIVAKLISRLNAGEYGNRYLLLRGLNPTQKENIEVALERKRLAALFLREDKSWEVLGVLNNYLRETLAEVIREGRITARDLAEVEDLEINTSSTRLANLYKLQLVQRREEVLSEGGRQFVYESLLL
;
A
#
# COMPACT_ATOMS: atom_id res chain seq x y z
N MET A 1 9.44 -11.56 0.15
CA MET A 1 8.26 -11.23 -0.67
C MET A 1 8.67 -10.89 -2.09
N ARG A 2 7.85 -11.15 -3.12
CA ARG A 2 8.14 -10.70 -4.48
C ARG A 2 7.86 -9.21 -4.58
N LYS A 3 8.81 -8.42 -5.08
CA LYS A 3 8.62 -6.98 -5.36
C LYS A 3 8.53 -6.75 -6.85
N ARG A 4 7.56 -5.96 -7.27
CA ARG A 4 7.40 -5.49 -8.65
C ARG A 4 7.26 -3.99 -8.67
N VAL A 5 8.01 -3.32 -9.54
CA VAL A 5 7.91 -1.87 -9.72
C VAL A 5 7.18 -1.57 -11.02
N TYR A 6 6.17 -0.72 -10.96
CA TYR A 6 5.52 -0.12 -12.12
C TYR A 6 5.90 1.34 -12.22
N PHE A 7 6.73 1.65 -13.21
CA PHE A 7 7.08 3.02 -13.57
C PHE A 7 5.93 3.64 -14.33
N LEU A 8 5.14 4.49 -13.67
CA LEU A 8 3.94 5.08 -14.28
C LEU A 8 4.28 5.84 -15.55
N ARG A 9 5.46 6.47 -15.63
CA ARG A 9 5.91 7.15 -16.84
C ARG A 9 6.04 6.21 -18.04
N GLU A 10 6.48 4.97 -17.85
CA GLU A 10 6.59 4.01 -18.95
C GLU A 10 5.21 3.50 -19.36
N LEU A 11 4.32 3.24 -18.40
CA LEU A 11 2.92 2.91 -18.69
C LEU A 11 2.22 4.00 -19.48
N MET A 12 2.46 5.27 -19.12
CA MET A 12 1.92 6.44 -19.82
C MET A 12 2.30 6.45 -21.31
N LYS A 13 3.53 6.05 -21.65
CA LYS A 13 4.00 6.03 -23.05
C LYS A 13 3.29 5.00 -23.92
N GLU A 14 2.69 3.97 -23.33
CA GLU A 14 1.96 2.92 -24.07
C GLU A 14 0.72 3.49 -24.80
N ARG A 15 0.18 4.64 -24.34
CA ARG A 15 -1.01 5.26 -24.94
C ARG A 15 -0.91 6.76 -25.21
N LEU A 16 -0.14 7.51 -24.42
CA LEU A 16 0.01 8.96 -24.60
C LEU A 16 1.03 9.26 -25.71
N THR A 17 0.59 9.14 -26.97
CA THR A 17 1.39 9.41 -28.17
C THR A 17 1.81 10.87 -28.31
N ASN A 18 1.14 11.79 -27.62
CA ASN A 18 1.46 13.22 -27.59
C ASN A 18 2.66 13.56 -26.68
N GLY A 19 3.28 12.58 -26.02
CA GLY A 19 4.43 12.77 -25.13
C GLY A 19 4.08 13.40 -23.77
N SER A 20 2.79 13.63 -23.48
CA SER A 20 2.32 14.18 -22.20
C SER A 20 2.87 13.38 -21.02
N ARG A 21 3.29 14.10 -19.99
CA ARG A 21 3.74 13.53 -18.71
C ARG A 21 2.71 13.69 -17.60
N ASN A 22 1.57 14.30 -17.92
CA ASN A 22 0.58 14.70 -16.93
C ASN A 22 -0.53 13.63 -16.83
N LEU A 23 -0.81 13.21 -15.61
CA LEU A 23 -2.01 12.47 -15.24
C LEU A 23 -3.04 13.49 -14.77
N VAL A 24 -3.74 14.05 -15.75
CA VAL A 24 -4.81 15.02 -15.54
C VAL A 24 -6.08 14.50 -16.18
N THR A 25 -7.24 14.87 -15.63
CA THR A 25 -8.59 14.40 -16.00
C THR A 25 -8.91 12.95 -15.57
N ARG A 26 -10.19 12.74 -15.24
CA ARG A 26 -10.71 11.41 -14.89
C ARG A 26 -10.57 10.37 -16.00
N GLU A 27 -10.62 10.76 -17.27
CA GLU A 27 -10.49 9.82 -18.39
C GLU A 27 -9.07 9.22 -18.45
N THR A 28 -8.04 10.07 -18.36
CA THR A 28 -6.64 9.61 -18.30
C THR A 28 -6.40 8.76 -17.05
N GLY A 29 -6.96 9.18 -15.91
CA GLY A 29 -6.89 8.41 -14.66
C GLY A 29 -7.52 7.02 -14.79
N ARG A 30 -8.70 6.93 -15.41
CA ARG A 30 -9.42 5.66 -15.56
C ARG A 30 -8.61 4.68 -16.38
N TRP A 31 -8.08 5.13 -17.51
CA TRP A 31 -7.24 4.29 -18.34
C TRP A 31 -6.01 3.80 -17.59
N MET A 32 -5.28 4.71 -16.93
CA MET A 32 -4.08 4.33 -16.17
C MET A 32 -4.43 3.29 -15.09
N ARG A 33 -5.55 3.49 -14.38
CA ARG A 33 -6.06 2.53 -13.42
C ARG A 33 -6.34 1.18 -14.07
N GLU A 34 -7.07 1.11 -15.19
CA GLU A 34 -7.39 -0.14 -15.88
C GLU A 34 -6.12 -0.93 -16.26
N VAL A 35 -5.08 -0.25 -16.77
CA VAL A 35 -3.77 -0.87 -17.05
C VAL A 35 -3.13 -1.42 -15.78
N LEU A 36 -3.14 -0.64 -14.69
CA LEU A 36 -2.59 -1.06 -13.41
C LEU A 36 -3.35 -2.25 -12.82
N GLU A 37 -4.68 -2.27 -12.94
CA GLU A 37 -5.55 -3.37 -12.47
C GLU A 37 -5.28 -4.66 -13.23
N GLU A 38 -5.21 -4.60 -14.57
CA GLU A 38 -4.87 -5.75 -15.41
C GLU A 38 -3.51 -6.35 -15.04
N ARG A 39 -2.51 -5.48 -14.81
CA ARG A 39 -1.18 -5.93 -14.38
C ARG A 39 -1.17 -6.47 -12.97
N LEU A 40 -1.86 -5.82 -12.04
CA LEU A 40 -1.94 -6.24 -10.64
C LEU A 40 -2.57 -7.63 -10.54
N GLN A 41 -3.68 -7.88 -11.25
CA GLN A 41 -4.35 -9.20 -11.27
C GLN A 41 -3.46 -10.32 -11.81
N ARG A 42 -2.50 -10.01 -12.70
CA ARG A 42 -1.56 -10.99 -13.27
C ARG A 42 -0.35 -11.28 -12.39
N GLU A 43 0.00 -10.38 -11.47
CA GLU A 43 1.09 -10.66 -10.54
C GLU A 43 0.72 -11.86 -9.65
N PRO A 44 1.68 -12.68 -9.20
CA PRO A 44 1.38 -13.75 -8.25
C PRO A 44 0.84 -13.22 -6.92
N ASP A 45 0.16 -14.06 -6.17
CA ASP A 45 -0.14 -13.78 -4.77
C ASP A 45 1.14 -13.51 -3.97
N GLU A 46 1.01 -12.73 -2.91
CA GLU A 46 2.08 -12.22 -2.06
C GLU A 46 3.08 -11.27 -2.77
N THR A 47 2.64 -10.63 -3.86
CA THR A 47 3.44 -9.62 -4.56
C THR A 47 3.20 -8.22 -3.98
N ILE A 48 4.29 -7.51 -3.71
CA ILE A 48 4.30 -6.08 -3.42
C ILE A 48 4.48 -5.33 -4.73
N VAL A 49 3.46 -4.60 -5.14
CA VAL A 49 3.50 -3.72 -6.30
C VAL A 49 3.81 -2.29 -5.84
N ILE A 50 4.90 -1.74 -6.37
CA ILE A 50 5.37 -0.39 -6.09
C ILE A 50 5.01 0.49 -7.28
N LEU A 51 4.11 1.45 -7.07
CA LEU A 51 3.77 2.47 -8.05
C LEU A 51 4.78 3.60 -7.97
N ASP A 52 5.60 3.73 -9.01
CA ASP A 52 6.65 4.74 -9.10
C ASP A 52 6.17 5.92 -9.95
N PHE A 53 5.97 7.06 -9.28
CA PHE A 53 5.52 8.32 -9.88
C PHE A 53 6.68 9.19 -10.37
N LYS A 54 7.94 8.73 -10.26
CA LYS A 54 9.09 9.48 -10.75
C LYS A 54 8.92 9.76 -12.24
N SER A 55 9.20 11.01 -12.63
CA SER A 55 9.03 11.51 -13.99
C SER A 55 7.58 11.64 -14.49
N VAL A 56 6.57 11.39 -13.64
CA VAL A 56 5.21 11.90 -13.86
C VAL A 56 5.23 13.40 -13.59
N GLY A 57 4.62 14.17 -14.49
CA GLY A 57 4.44 15.61 -14.37
C GLY A 57 3.34 15.95 -13.37
N ILE A 58 2.29 16.61 -13.82
CA ILE A 58 1.15 16.96 -12.95
C ILE A 58 0.31 15.70 -12.68
N LEU A 59 -0.01 15.47 -11.41
CA LEU A 59 -1.10 14.58 -10.98
C LEU A 59 -2.15 15.45 -10.32
N ASP A 60 -3.30 15.65 -10.97
CA ASP A 60 -4.40 16.39 -10.34
C ASP A 60 -5.16 15.51 -9.34
N TYR A 61 -5.98 16.16 -8.48
CA TYR A 61 -6.83 15.45 -7.52
C TYR A 61 -7.71 14.39 -8.19
N SER A 62 -8.23 14.66 -9.39
CA SER A 62 -9.15 13.75 -10.06
C SER A 62 -8.47 12.46 -10.50
N CYS A 63 -7.22 12.51 -10.95
CA CYS A 63 -6.40 11.34 -11.24
C CYS A 63 -5.90 10.66 -9.97
N ALA A 64 -5.57 11.40 -8.91
CA ALA A 64 -5.21 10.80 -7.63
C ALA A 64 -6.35 9.96 -7.05
N ASP A 65 -7.58 10.50 -7.08
CA ASP A 65 -8.82 9.78 -6.72
C ASP A 65 -9.09 8.60 -7.66
N GLU A 66 -8.96 8.82 -8.97
CA GLU A 66 -9.26 7.81 -9.98
C GLU A 66 -8.28 6.63 -9.96
N ILE A 67 -6.99 6.88 -9.71
CA ILE A 67 -5.95 5.86 -9.72
C ILE A 67 -5.75 5.32 -8.30
N VAL A 68 -5.19 6.13 -7.41
CA VAL A 68 -4.67 5.65 -6.12
C VAL A 68 -5.80 5.27 -5.18
N ALA A 69 -6.76 6.18 -4.96
CA ALA A 69 -7.82 5.94 -3.98
C ALA A 69 -8.71 4.75 -4.39
N LYS A 70 -9.03 4.62 -5.69
CA LYS A 70 -9.78 3.48 -6.22
C LYS A 70 -9.00 2.17 -6.15
N LEU A 71 -7.72 2.14 -6.53
CA LEU A 71 -6.89 0.93 -6.41
C LEU A 71 -6.82 0.45 -4.96
N ILE A 72 -6.55 1.33 -4.00
CA ILE A 72 -6.50 0.99 -2.57
C ILE A 72 -7.86 0.52 -2.06
N SER A 73 -8.95 1.18 -2.45
CA SER A 73 -10.30 0.77 -2.06
C SER A 73 -10.62 -0.66 -2.53
N ARG A 74 -10.29 -0.99 -3.78
CA ARG A 74 -10.53 -2.31 -4.37
C ARG A 74 -9.59 -3.38 -3.79
N LEU A 75 -8.35 -2.99 -3.48
CA LEU A 75 -7.37 -3.82 -2.76
C LEU A 75 -7.91 -4.23 -1.39
N ASN A 76 -8.41 -3.28 -0.61
CA ASN A 76 -9.00 -3.53 0.72
C ASN A 76 -10.29 -4.36 0.64
N ALA A 77 -11.01 -4.28 -0.47
CA ALA A 77 -12.17 -5.13 -0.75
C ALA A 77 -11.80 -6.56 -1.18
N GLY A 78 -10.51 -6.86 -1.33
CA GLY A 78 -10.01 -8.19 -1.70
C GLY A 78 -10.06 -8.50 -3.20
N GLU A 79 -10.33 -7.51 -4.05
CA GLU A 79 -10.49 -7.71 -5.50
C GLU A 79 -9.21 -8.16 -6.22
N TYR A 80 -8.05 -8.01 -5.56
CA TYR A 80 -6.75 -8.41 -6.08
C TYR A 80 -6.07 -9.46 -5.21
N GLY A 81 -6.81 -10.21 -4.39
CA GLY A 81 -6.25 -11.24 -3.51
C GLY A 81 -5.18 -10.70 -2.56
N ASN A 82 -4.16 -11.51 -2.26
CA ASN A 82 -3.07 -11.15 -1.35
C ASN A 82 -1.96 -10.38 -2.06
N ARG A 83 -2.27 -9.20 -2.59
CA ARG A 83 -1.30 -8.30 -3.22
C ARG A 83 -1.25 -6.99 -2.43
N TYR A 84 -0.12 -6.31 -2.48
CA TYR A 84 0.12 -5.12 -1.68
C TYR A 84 0.53 -3.96 -2.59
N LEU A 85 0.17 -2.73 -2.20
CA LEU A 85 0.50 -1.52 -2.95
C LEU A 85 1.34 -0.57 -2.11
N LEU A 86 2.46 -0.13 -2.67
CA LEU A 86 3.30 0.96 -2.13
C LEU A 86 3.41 2.07 -3.15
N LEU A 87 3.52 3.31 -2.68
CA LEU A 87 3.78 4.49 -3.51
C LEU A 87 5.23 4.91 -3.37
N ARG A 88 5.85 5.42 -4.43
CA ARG A 88 7.15 6.09 -4.34
C ARG A 88 7.32 7.17 -5.42
N GLY A 89 8.34 8.00 -5.27
CA GLY A 89 8.73 8.99 -6.29
C GLY A 89 7.73 10.13 -6.47
N LEU A 90 6.94 10.42 -5.42
CA LEU A 90 5.98 11.54 -5.41
C LEU A 90 6.71 12.85 -5.13
N ASN A 91 6.36 13.90 -5.88
CA ASN A 91 6.69 15.28 -5.50
C ASN A 91 5.66 15.84 -4.47
N PRO A 92 5.92 17.00 -3.83
CA PRO A 92 5.04 17.54 -2.79
C PRO A 92 3.58 17.73 -3.23
N THR A 93 3.35 18.28 -4.42
CA THR A 93 2.00 18.53 -4.95
C THR A 93 1.26 17.23 -5.28
N GLN A 94 1.96 16.24 -5.87
CA GLN A 94 1.38 14.93 -6.16
C GLN A 94 1.00 14.20 -4.86
N LYS A 95 1.87 14.27 -3.85
CA LYS A 95 1.63 13.71 -2.52
C LYS A 95 0.38 14.35 -1.90
N GLU A 96 0.28 15.67 -1.91
CA GLU A 96 -0.89 16.39 -1.36
C GLU A 96 -2.20 15.97 -2.05
N ASN A 97 -2.21 15.88 -3.38
CA ASN A 97 -3.40 15.42 -4.11
C ASN A 97 -3.79 13.98 -3.78
N ILE A 98 -2.82 13.09 -3.56
CA ILE A 98 -3.06 11.70 -3.11
C ILE A 98 -3.55 11.67 -1.67
N GLU A 99 -2.94 12.44 -0.77
CA GLU A 99 -3.35 12.57 0.64
C GLU A 99 -4.84 12.91 0.71
N VAL A 100 -5.25 14.01 0.08
CA VAL A 100 -6.63 14.48 0.09
C VAL A 100 -7.59 13.45 -0.53
N ALA A 101 -7.18 12.76 -1.59
CA ALA A 101 -7.99 11.73 -2.23
C ALA A 101 -8.23 10.51 -1.31
N LEU A 102 -7.20 10.09 -0.57
CA LEU A 102 -7.28 9.00 0.40
C LEU A 102 -8.09 9.41 1.64
N GLU A 103 -7.86 10.61 2.18
CA GLU A 103 -8.56 11.13 3.36
C GLU A 103 -10.07 11.19 3.16
N ARG A 104 -10.52 11.70 2.02
CA ARG A 104 -11.96 11.80 1.69
C ARG A 104 -12.68 10.45 1.66
N LYS A 105 -11.94 9.35 1.48
CA LYS A 105 -12.47 7.99 1.51
C LYS A 105 -12.07 7.20 2.75
N ARG A 106 -11.37 7.82 3.71
CA ARG A 106 -10.82 7.18 4.90
C ARG A 106 -9.95 5.96 4.57
N LEU A 107 -9.12 6.09 3.52
CA LEU A 107 -8.18 5.07 3.08
C LEU A 107 -6.77 5.42 3.55
N ALA A 108 -5.88 4.42 3.57
CA ALA A 108 -4.47 4.58 3.90
C ALA A 108 -3.59 3.90 2.85
N ALA A 109 -2.45 4.50 2.53
CA ALA A 109 -1.43 3.91 1.68
C ALA A 109 -0.03 4.19 2.24
N LEU A 110 0.90 3.26 2.04
CA LEU A 110 2.30 3.47 2.39
C LEU A 110 3.02 4.20 1.25
N PHE A 111 3.73 5.27 1.59
CA PHE A 111 4.63 5.99 0.69
C PHE A 111 6.08 5.84 1.16
N LEU A 112 6.91 5.33 0.26
CA LEU A 112 8.35 5.15 0.44
C LEU A 112 9.10 6.39 -0.09
N ARG A 113 9.87 7.03 0.78
CA ARG A 113 10.73 8.16 0.44
C ARG A 113 12.05 7.69 -0.18
N GLU A 114 12.77 8.63 -0.80
CA GLU A 114 14.08 8.34 -1.42
C GLU A 114 15.15 7.95 -0.38
N ASP A 115 15.06 8.46 0.85
CA ASP A 115 15.96 8.14 1.98
C ASP A 115 15.62 6.80 2.66
N LYS A 116 14.73 6.00 2.06
CA LYS A 116 14.19 4.73 2.59
C LYS A 116 13.31 4.87 3.82
N SER A 117 13.04 6.09 4.30
CA SER A 117 11.99 6.30 5.28
C SER A 117 10.61 6.15 4.64
N TRP A 118 9.57 6.05 5.46
CA TRP A 118 8.21 5.84 5.00
C TRP A 118 7.24 6.80 5.71
N GLU A 119 6.09 6.98 5.10
CA GLU A 119 4.94 7.62 5.73
C GLU A 119 3.65 6.95 5.28
N VAL A 120 2.60 7.07 6.09
CA VAL A 120 1.25 6.69 5.70
C VAL A 120 0.55 7.94 5.19
N LEU A 121 0.10 7.87 3.93
CA LEU A 121 -0.79 8.84 3.33
C LEU A 121 -2.25 8.46 3.61
N GLY A 122 -3.09 9.45 3.90
CA GLY A 122 -4.50 9.28 4.22
C GLY A 122 -4.77 9.02 5.70
N VAL A 123 -5.85 8.30 5.99
CA VAL A 123 -6.38 8.12 7.34
C VAL A 123 -6.04 6.73 7.88
N LEU A 124 -5.20 6.71 8.91
CA LEU A 124 -4.93 5.54 9.74
C LEU A 124 -4.97 5.96 11.22
N ASN A 125 -5.68 5.19 12.05
CA ASN A 125 -5.79 5.47 13.49
C ASN A 125 -4.41 5.44 14.15
N ASN A 126 -4.17 6.29 15.16
CA ASN A 126 -2.86 6.40 15.83
C ASN A 126 -2.34 5.06 16.35
N TYR A 127 -3.19 4.29 17.03
CA TYR A 127 -2.81 2.97 17.53
C TYR A 127 -2.43 1.98 16.42
N LEU A 128 -2.99 2.12 15.21
CA LEU A 128 -2.58 1.31 14.05
C LEU A 128 -1.31 1.86 13.42
N ARG A 129 -1.07 3.17 13.45
CA ARG A 129 0.20 3.76 13.01
C ARG A 129 1.36 3.29 13.89
N GLU A 130 1.18 3.26 15.20
CA GLU A 130 2.13 2.72 16.18
C GLU A 130 2.40 1.23 15.90
N THR A 131 1.34 0.41 15.81
CA THR A 131 1.51 -1.02 15.48
C THR A 131 2.17 -1.24 14.11
N LEU A 132 1.86 -0.41 13.10
CA LEU A 132 2.50 -0.52 11.79
C LEU A 132 3.98 -0.15 11.85
N ALA A 133 4.34 0.88 12.60
CA ALA A 133 5.73 1.26 12.82
C ALA A 133 6.50 0.12 13.48
N GLU A 134 5.87 -0.55 14.44
CA GLU A 134 6.45 -1.70 15.13
C GLU A 134 6.66 -2.90 14.20
N VAL A 135 5.66 -3.26 13.38
CA VAL A 135 5.80 -4.31 12.35
C VAL A 135 6.92 -3.96 11.37
N ILE A 136 7.06 -2.69 10.97
CA ILE A 136 8.11 -2.25 10.05
C ILE A 136 9.49 -2.32 10.70
N ARG A 137 9.58 -1.94 11.98
CA ARG A 137 10.82 -1.91 12.77
C ARG A 137 11.39 -3.30 13.00
N GLU A 138 10.56 -4.23 13.47
CA GLU A 138 10.94 -5.63 13.66
C GLU A 138 10.99 -6.40 12.34
N GLY A 139 10.27 -5.91 11.34
CA GLY A 139 10.18 -6.51 10.03
C GLY A 139 9.28 -7.75 9.97
N ARG A 140 9.16 -8.47 11.09
CA ARG A 140 8.31 -9.63 11.26
C ARG A 140 7.90 -9.76 12.73
N ILE A 141 6.61 -9.91 13.00
CA ILE A 141 6.09 -9.91 14.37
C ILE A 141 4.84 -10.79 14.51
N THR A 142 4.67 -11.42 15.67
CA THR A 142 3.44 -12.12 16.08
C THR A 142 2.57 -11.25 16.98
N ALA A 143 1.34 -11.70 17.28
CA ALA A 143 0.52 -11.03 18.28
C ALA A 143 1.16 -11.03 19.68
N ARG A 144 1.96 -12.06 20.00
CA ARG A 144 2.64 -12.19 21.29
C ARG A 144 3.78 -11.18 21.40
N ASP A 145 4.62 -11.10 20.38
CA ASP A 145 5.71 -10.13 20.33
C ASP A 145 5.18 -8.69 20.48
N LEU A 146 4.09 -8.35 19.77
CA LEU A 146 3.46 -7.03 19.90
C LEU A 146 2.87 -6.78 21.29
N ALA A 147 2.26 -7.80 21.91
CA ALA A 147 1.73 -7.69 23.27
C ALA A 147 2.83 -7.43 24.30
N GLU A 148 4.00 -8.06 24.13
CA GLU A 148 5.15 -7.88 25.02
C GLU A 148 5.82 -6.51 24.82
N VAL A 149 6.00 -6.06 23.58
CA VAL A 149 6.64 -4.77 23.28
C VAL A 149 5.79 -3.58 23.72
N GLU A 150 4.47 -3.65 23.50
CA GLU A 150 3.55 -2.52 23.76
C GLU A 150 2.82 -2.62 25.11
N ASP A 151 3.12 -3.64 25.93
CA ASP A 151 2.41 -3.96 27.18
C ASP A 151 0.88 -4.01 26.99
N LEU A 152 0.45 -4.76 25.97
CA LEU A 152 -0.96 -4.89 25.58
C LEU A 152 -1.49 -6.29 25.85
N GLU A 153 -2.80 -6.41 26.01
CA GLU A 153 -3.45 -7.72 25.96
C GLU A 153 -3.26 -8.38 24.59
N ILE A 154 -2.99 -9.69 24.60
CA ILE A 154 -2.80 -10.50 23.38
C ILE A 154 -3.94 -10.37 22.36
N ASN A 155 -5.18 -10.25 22.83
CA ASN A 155 -6.36 -10.08 21.98
C ASN A 155 -6.37 -8.71 21.29
N THR A 156 -5.90 -7.68 21.99
CA THR A 156 -5.76 -6.33 21.45
C THR A 156 -4.69 -6.31 20.37
N SER A 157 -3.50 -6.88 20.65
CA SER A 157 -2.42 -7.03 19.68
C SER A 157 -2.86 -7.80 18.43
N SER A 158 -3.52 -8.94 18.61
CA SER A 158 -4.08 -9.74 17.52
C SER A 158 -5.08 -8.93 16.66
N THR A 159 -5.96 -8.17 17.30
CA THR A 159 -6.95 -7.32 16.60
C THR A 159 -6.29 -6.20 15.81
N ARG A 160 -5.29 -5.51 16.38
CA ARG A 160 -4.56 -4.43 15.69
C ARG A 160 -3.83 -4.94 14.45
N LEU A 161 -3.12 -6.06 14.58
CA LEU A 161 -2.41 -6.70 13.45
C LEU A 161 -3.37 -7.20 12.37
N ALA A 162 -4.48 -7.82 12.76
CA ALA A 162 -5.51 -8.26 11.81
C ALA A 162 -6.13 -7.07 11.05
N ASN A 163 -6.29 -5.92 11.70
CA ASN A 163 -6.78 -4.71 11.04
C ASN A 163 -5.77 -4.14 10.05
N LEU A 164 -4.46 -4.12 10.36
CA LEU A 164 -3.43 -3.74 9.39
C LEU A 164 -3.41 -4.67 8.17
N TYR A 165 -3.59 -5.97 8.39
CA TYR A 165 -3.68 -6.95 7.31
C TYR A 165 -4.92 -6.72 6.42
N LYS A 166 -6.09 -6.43 7.00
CA LYS A 166 -7.30 -6.08 6.24
C LYS A 166 -7.11 -4.81 5.39
N LEU A 167 -6.31 -3.86 5.89
CA LEU A 167 -5.94 -2.65 5.14
C LEU A 167 -4.79 -2.88 4.14
N GLN A 168 -4.30 -4.12 4.01
CA GLN A 168 -3.20 -4.49 3.12
C GLN A 168 -1.93 -3.66 3.36
N LEU A 169 -1.70 -3.27 4.62
CA LEU A 169 -0.51 -2.52 5.05
C LEU A 169 0.59 -3.43 5.61
N VAL A 170 0.28 -4.70 5.87
CA VAL A 170 1.19 -5.75 6.30
C VAL A 170 0.78 -7.06 5.63
N GLN A 171 1.74 -7.96 5.42
CA GLN A 171 1.43 -9.33 5.04
C GLN A 171 1.10 -10.16 6.28
N ARG A 172 0.24 -11.17 6.13
CA ARG A 172 -0.01 -12.18 7.16
C ARG A 172 0.24 -13.57 6.62
N ARG A 173 0.91 -14.42 7.40
CA ARG A 173 1.12 -15.84 7.13
C ARG A 173 0.76 -16.69 8.33
N GLU A 174 0.31 -17.90 8.06
CA GLU A 174 0.06 -18.91 9.09
C GLU A 174 1.30 -19.79 9.23
N GLU A 175 1.75 -20.01 10.46
CA GLU A 175 2.87 -20.88 10.77
C GLU A 175 2.45 -21.98 11.73
N VAL A 176 2.93 -23.20 11.47
CA VAL A 176 2.77 -24.34 12.36
C VAL A 176 3.94 -24.36 13.32
N LEU A 177 3.65 -24.31 14.60
CA LEU A 177 4.61 -24.42 15.68
C LEU A 177 5.09 -25.87 15.82
N SER A 178 6.34 -26.05 16.27
CA SER A 178 6.94 -27.36 16.55
C SER A 178 6.12 -28.21 17.52
N GLU A 179 5.33 -27.58 18.39
CA GLU A 179 4.47 -28.22 19.39
C GLU A 179 3.05 -28.52 18.88
N GLY A 180 2.77 -28.30 17.60
CA GLY A 180 1.48 -28.61 16.96
C GLY A 180 0.44 -27.47 16.99
N GLY A 181 0.78 -26.31 17.56
CA GLY A 181 -0.04 -25.09 17.49
C GLY A 181 0.07 -24.36 16.16
N ARG A 182 -0.85 -23.41 15.90
CA ARG A 182 -0.79 -22.48 14.76
C ARG A 182 -0.71 -21.06 15.27
N GLN A 183 0.06 -20.22 14.58
CA GLN A 183 0.12 -18.80 14.85
C GLN A 183 0.09 -17.99 13.56
N PHE A 184 -0.34 -16.74 13.67
CA PHE A 184 -0.17 -15.78 12.59
C PHE A 184 1.07 -14.94 12.82
N VAL A 185 1.85 -14.81 11.76
CA VAL A 185 3.00 -13.92 11.66
C VAL A 185 2.66 -12.81 10.69
N TYR A 186 3.00 -11.57 11.07
CA TYR A 186 2.78 -10.38 10.27
C TYR A 186 4.13 -9.84 9.80
N GLU A 187 4.27 -9.60 8.50
CA GLU A 187 5.53 -9.21 7.87
C GLU A 187 5.41 -7.80 7.26
N SER A 188 6.48 -7.02 7.43
CA SER A 188 6.62 -5.69 6.86
C SER A 188 6.69 -5.73 5.34
N LEU A 189 6.03 -4.78 4.70
CA LEU A 189 6.10 -4.59 3.25
C LEU A 189 7.41 -3.90 2.81
N LEU A 190 8.22 -3.40 3.75
CA LEU A 190 9.37 -2.55 3.46
C LEU A 190 10.72 -3.27 3.53
N LEU A 191 10.79 -4.48 4.11
CA LEU A 191 12.00 -5.31 4.15
C LEU A 191 12.46 -5.76 2.76
#